data_AF-A0A6M2B7B7-F1
#
_entry.id   AF-A0A6M2B7B7-F1
#
_cell.length_a   1.000
_cell.length_b   1.000
_cell.length_c   1.000
_cell.angle_alpha   90.00
_cell.angle_beta   90.00
_cell.angle_gamma   90.00
#
_symmetry.space_group_name_H-M   'P 1'
#
loop_
_entity.id
_entity.type
_entity.pdbx_description
1 polymer ?
#
loop_
_entity_poly.entity_id
_entity_poly.type
_entity_poly.pdbx_seq_one_letter_code
_entity_poly.pdbx_strand_id
1 'polypeptide(L)'
;MKNMTYGIYLRNPLISAARAISTSALLPLLMLSSLLTFSQVAAADTQVKTGVHEQTEVAGDPAARHLAYSTVFNDAVANDLNGNPQAARQGYDLLLGTEFAGQVATPSAINLAVLNRFDESKTAFRHLADGKNTQEAQYASLWQLWLTARTWTGSSAALQKQLTKDTAKYHFTYPRYQAIARLYAGKGSPDAIFSAVKSMPETSPLAKGDAVTEATFFTGGYLQYVAHNNNAAQKLYEREKNALNRTSLEKPLIDKATATLLATNHKL
;
A
#
# COMPACT_ATOMS: atom_id res chain seq x y z
N MET A 1 21.63 18.95 -67.31
CA MET A 1 22.37 20.22 -67.41
C MET A 1 21.39 21.38 -67.54
N LYS A 2 21.19 22.16 -66.46
CA LYS A 2 20.97 23.61 -66.47
C LYS A 2 20.99 24.11 -65.02
N ASN A 3 21.68 25.22 -64.82
CA ASN A 3 22.22 25.73 -63.56
C ASN A 3 21.20 26.52 -62.72
N MET A 4 21.44 26.48 -61.40
CA MET A 4 21.44 27.56 -60.38
C MET A 4 20.44 28.73 -60.47
N THR A 5 19.86 29.13 -59.32
CA THR A 5 20.29 30.33 -58.56
C THR A 5 19.68 30.36 -57.14
N TYR A 6 20.46 30.87 -56.20
CA TYR A 6 20.29 31.03 -54.75
C TYR A 6 19.23 32.05 -54.33
N GLY A 7 18.72 31.90 -53.11
CA GLY A 7 18.04 32.95 -52.36
C GLY A 7 18.15 32.72 -50.85
N ILE A 8 19.22 33.25 -50.24
CA ILE A 8 19.41 33.35 -48.79
C ILE A 8 18.75 34.66 -48.34
N TYR A 9 17.83 34.59 -47.36
CA TYR A 9 17.50 35.74 -46.51
C TYR A 9 17.56 35.32 -45.04
N LEU A 10 18.66 35.71 -44.40
CA LEU A 10 18.77 35.85 -42.95
C LEU A 10 18.42 37.30 -42.59
N ARG A 11 17.44 37.50 -41.69
CA ARG A 11 17.38 38.60 -40.72
C ARG A 11 16.35 38.30 -39.63
N ASN A 12 16.85 37.86 -38.48
CA ASN A 12 16.27 38.15 -37.16
C ASN A 12 16.58 39.64 -36.82
N PRO A 13 15.89 40.34 -35.88
CA PRO A 13 15.57 39.82 -34.54
C PRO A 13 14.26 40.32 -33.85
N LEU A 14 13.90 39.63 -32.77
CA LEU A 14 13.19 40.11 -31.56
C LEU A 14 11.79 40.73 -31.71
N ILE A 15 10.74 39.92 -31.49
CA ILE A 15 9.63 40.31 -30.60
C ILE A 15 9.29 39.12 -29.67
N SER A 16 9.34 39.46 -28.39
CA SER A 16 8.94 38.70 -27.21
C SER A 16 7.43 38.42 -27.20
N ALA A 17 7.01 37.21 -26.81
CA ALA A 17 6.10 37.00 -25.68
C ALA A 17 5.62 35.54 -25.56
N ALA A 18 5.54 35.08 -24.32
CA ALA A 18 4.74 33.97 -23.80
C ALA A 18 5.19 32.53 -24.16
N ARG A 19 6.25 32.11 -23.47
CA ARG A 19 6.42 30.74 -22.97
C ARG A 19 5.15 30.28 -22.23
N ALA A 20 4.44 29.30 -22.76
CA ALA A 20 3.65 28.39 -21.95
C ALA A 20 4.56 27.20 -21.60
N ILE A 21 5.38 27.38 -20.56
CA ILE A 21 5.98 26.25 -19.84
C ILE A 21 4.81 25.57 -19.14
N SER A 22 4.36 24.44 -19.67
CA SER A 22 3.46 23.54 -18.95
C SER A 22 4.23 23.03 -17.74
N THR A 23 4.04 23.70 -16.61
CA THR A 23 4.64 23.34 -15.33
C THR A 23 4.10 21.98 -14.89
N SER A 24 5.02 21.03 -14.88
CA SER A 24 5.17 20.01 -13.83
C SER A 24 3.95 19.13 -13.58
N ALA A 25 4.00 17.94 -14.19
CA ALA A 25 3.36 16.75 -13.68
C ALA A 25 3.78 16.56 -12.20
N LEU A 26 2.86 16.82 -11.29
CA LEU A 26 2.98 16.44 -9.88
C LEU A 26 2.98 14.91 -9.82
N LEU A 27 4.16 14.32 -9.62
CA LEU A 27 4.31 12.96 -9.13
C LEU A 27 3.65 12.87 -7.75
N PRO A 28 2.62 12.01 -7.53
CA PRO A 28 2.29 11.60 -6.18
C PRO A 28 3.32 10.55 -5.79
N LEU A 29 4.42 11.00 -5.19
CA LEU A 29 5.20 10.17 -4.29
C LEU A 29 4.22 9.74 -3.19
N LEU A 30 3.71 8.50 -3.23
CA LEU A 30 3.17 7.85 -2.02
C LEU A 30 4.36 7.52 -1.13
N MET A 31 4.96 8.57 -0.60
CA MET A 31 5.77 8.51 0.61
C MET A 31 4.78 8.68 1.75
N LEU A 32 4.44 7.60 2.46
CA LEU A 32 4.14 7.76 3.89
C LEU A 32 5.47 8.14 4.55
N SER A 33 5.85 9.40 4.38
CA SER A 33 7.01 10.03 5.01
C SER A 33 6.56 11.38 5.53
N SER A 34 5.64 11.35 6.50
CA SER A 34 5.55 12.40 7.51
C SER A 34 6.29 11.91 8.74
N LEU A 35 7.32 12.65 9.09
CA LEU A 35 8.10 12.55 10.31
C LEU A 35 7.22 12.21 11.53
N LEU A 36 7.40 11.01 12.10
CA LEU A 36 7.04 10.74 13.49
C LEU A 36 8.11 11.38 14.38
N THR A 37 8.00 12.68 14.64
CA THR A 37 8.70 13.29 15.78
C THR A 37 7.91 12.94 17.04
N PHE A 38 8.45 12.02 17.85
CA PHE A 38 7.97 11.79 19.20
C PHE A 38 8.17 13.06 20.04
N SER A 39 7.13 13.88 20.18
CA SER A 39 7.07 14.85 21.27
C SER A 39 6.47 14.13 22.48
N GLN A 40 7.32 13.72 23.42
CA GLN A 40 6.89 13.44 24.78
C GLN A 40 6.36 14.74 25.37
N VAL A 41 5.04 14.92 25.38
CA VAL A 41 4.38 15.88 26.27
C VAL A 41 3.95 15.09 27.50
N ALA A 42 4.51 15.51 28.64
CA ALA A 42 4.21 14.96 29.94
C ALA A 42 2.69 14.94 30.21
N ALA A 43 2.22 13.84 30.79
CA ALA A 43 0.86 13.66 31.22
C ALA A 43 0.45 14.78 32.18
N ALA A 44 -0.59 15.52 31.81
CA ALA A 44 -1.46 16.19 32.76
C ALA A 44 -2.78 15.42 32.77
N ASP A 45 -3.07 14.80 33.91
CA ASP A 45 -4.33 14.13 34.23
C ASP A 45 -5.52 15.01 33.84
N THR A 46 -6.38 14.53 32.96
CA THR A 46 -7.77 15.00 32.94
C THR A 46 -8.68 13.84 32.54
N GLN A 47 -9.57 13.52 33.48
CA GLN A 47 -10.50 12.40 33.42
C GLN A 47 -11.32 12.41 32.12
N VAL A 48 -11.32 11.27 31.42
CA VAL A 48 -12.21 10.99 30.29
C VAL A 48 -13.63 10.85 30.82
N LYS A 49 -14.44 11.88 30.63
CA LYS A 49 -15.90 11.78 30.66
C LYS A 49 -16.35 11.29 29.29
N THR A 50 -16.84 10.05 29.23
CA THR A 50 -17.59 9.48 28.11
C THR A 50 -18.82 10.35 27.84
N GLY A 51 -18.74 11.15 26.78
CA GLY A 51 -19.81 12.01 26.29
C GLY A 51 -19.99 11.80 24.80
N VAL A 52 -21.18 11.36 24.43
CA VAL A 52 -21.78 11.32 23.09
C VAL A 52 -21.15 12.34 22.13
N HIS A 53 -20.56 11.88 21.03
CA HIS A 53 -20.06 12.74 19.96
C HIS A 53 -21.22 13.44 19.27
N GLU A 54 -21.58 14.63 19.76
CA GLU A 54 -22.24 15.65 18.96
C GLU A 54 -21.32 15.97 17.76
N GLN A 55 -21.88 15.85 16.57
CA GLN A 55 -21.31 16.41 15.35
C GLN A 55 -21.32 17.94 15.49
N THR A 56 -20.32 18.49 16.17
CA THR A 56 -20.01 19.90 15.98
C THR A 56 -19.27 19.99 14.65
N GLU A 57 -19.97 20.43 13.61
CA GLU A 57 -19.32 21.00 12.43
C GLU A 57 -18.29 22.00 12.94
N VAL A 58 -17.01 21.70 12.74
CA VAL A 58 -15.95 22.68 12.90
C VAL A 58 -16.08 23.64 11.71
N ALA A 59 -17.07 24.53 11.80
CA ALA A 59 -17.18 25.74 11.00
C ALA A 59 -16.13 26.73 11.52
N GLY A 60 -14.86 26.39 11.32
CA GLY A 60 -13.72 27.13 11.85
C GLY A 60 -12.48 26.81 11.02
N ASP A 61 -11.75 27.85 10.65
CA ASP A 61 -10.46 27.88 9.96
C ASP A 61 -10.03 26.58 9.23
N PRO A 62 -10.01 26.57 7.88
CA PRO A 62 -9.51 25.43 7.10
C PRO A 62 -8.16 24.87 7.57
N ALA A 63 -7.25 25.72 8.09
CA ALA A 63 -5.96 25.27 8.61
C ALA A 63 -6.10 24.47 9.92
N ALA A 64 -6.94 24.93 10.85
CA ALA A 64 -7.23 24.22 12.09
C ALA A 64 -7.90 22.85 11.82
N ARG A 65 -8.83 22.80 10.86
CA ARG A 65 -9.48 21.55 10.45
C ARG A 65 -8.49 20.58 9.79
N HIS A 66 -7.63 21.08 8.89
CA HIS A 66 -6.59 20.26 8.27
C HIS A 66 -5.65 19.66 9.33
N LEU A 67 -5.22 20.45 10.31
CA LEU A 67 -4.37 19.98 11.40
C LEU A 67 -5.07 18.90 12.24
N ALA A 68 -6.35 19.11 12.61
CA ALA A 68 -7.12 18.12 13.34
C ALA A 68 -7.24 16.78 12.59
N TYR A 69 -7.53 16.81 11.28
CA TYR A 69 -7.57 15.61 10.45
C TYR A 69 -6.20 14.95 10.29
N SER A 70 -5.13 15.73 10.18
CA SER A 70 -3.76 15.21 10.16
C SER A 70 -3.42 14.46 11.45
N THR A 71 -3.80 14.99 12.61
CA THR A 71 -3.64 14.29 13.90
C THR A 71 -4.40 12.97 13.92
N VAL A 72 -5.68 12.97 13.52
CA VAL A 72 -6.47 11.73 13.46
C VAL A 72 -5.84 10.71 12.50
N PHE A 73 -5.31 11.16 11.37
CA PHE A 73 -4.64 10.27 10.41
C PHE A 73 -3.40 9.62 11.01
N ASN A 74 -2.52 10.42 11.62
CA ASN A 74 -1.30 9.93 12.24
C ASN A 74 -1.60 8.95 13.39
N ASP A 75 -2.59 9.26 14.22
CA ASP A 75 -3.03 8.38 15.31
C ASP A 75 -3.63 7.07 14.79
N ALA A 76 -4.41 7.11 13.70
CA ALA A 76 -4.96 5.91 13.09
C ALA A 76 -3.85 4.98 12.57
N VAL A 77 -2.88 5.52 11.84
CA VAL A 77 -1.72 4.77 11.33
C VAL A 77 -0.88 4.22 12.49
N ALA A 78 -0.61 5.02 13.52
CA ALA A 78 0.13 4.57 14.69
C ALA A 78 -0.57 3.42 15.41
N ASN A 79 -1.91 3.48 15.55
CA ASN A 79 -2.68 2.39 16.14
C ASN A 79 -2.59 1.10 15.31
N ASP A 80 -2.66 1.18 13.98
CA ASP A 80 -2.53 0.01 13.11
C ASP A 80 -1.14 -0.64 13.25
N LEU A 81 -0.08 0.17 13.21
CA LEU A 81 1.30 -0.30 13.35
C LEU A 81 1.57 -0.93 14.73
N ASN A 82 0.87 -0.46 15.77
CA ASN A 82 0.98 -0.98 17.13
C ASN A 82 0.04 -2.17 17.41
N GLY A 83 -0.69 -2.66 16.42
CA GLY A 83 -1.59 -3.81 16.58
C GLY A 83 -2.92 -3.50 17.26
N ASN A 84 -3.38 -2.24 17.19
CA ASN A 84 -4.67 -1.76 17.70
C ASN A 84 -5.65 -1.43 16.55
N PRO A 85 -6.02 -2.38 15.67
CA PRO A 85 -6.74 -2.09 14.44
C PRO A 85 -8.17 -1.57 14.66
N GLN A 86 -8.82 -1.89 15.79
CA GLN A 86 -10.14 -1.34 16.11
C GLN A 86 -10.09 0.16 16.40
N ALA A 87 -9.04 0.63 17.09
CA ALA A 87 -8.84 2.06 17.36
C ALA A 87 -8.47 2.80 16.05
N ALA A 88 -7.58 2.21 15.25
CA ALA A 88 -7.24 2.73 13.93
C ALA A 88 -8.48 2.89 13.04
N ARG A 89 -9.39 1.90 13.06
CA ARG A 89 -10.61 1.93 12.26
C ARG A 89 -11.49 3.14 12.54
N GLN A 90 -11.63 3.53 13.81
CA GLN A 90 -12.41 4.71 14.19
C GLN A 90 -11.84 5.99 13.57
N GLY A 91 -10.51 6.14 13.56
CA GLY A 91 -9.84 7.27 12.92
C GLY A 91 -10.02 7.25 11.40
N TYR A 92 -9.87 6.10 10.75
CA TYR A 92 -10.12 5.99 9.31
C TYR A 92 -11.56 6.32 8.93
N ASP A 93 -12.54 5.83 9.70
CA ASP A 93 -13.96 6.13 9.50
C ASP A 93 -14.26 7.63 9.60
N LEU A 94 -13.63 8.33 10.56
CA LEU A 94 -13.79 9.77 10.73
C LEU A 94 -13.23 10.57 9.54
N LEU A 95 -12.19 10.05 8.88
CA LEU A 95 -11.52 10.71 7.77
C LEU A 95 -12.18 10.43 6.40
N LEU A 96 -13.15 9.49 6.34
CA LEU A 96 -13.92 9.25 5.12
C LEU A 96 -14.71 10.51 4.74
N GLY A 97 -14.62 10.90 3.46
CA GLY A 97 -15.30 12.10 2.95
C GLY A 97 -14.60 13.43 3.28
N THR A 98 -13.45 13.41 3.94
CA THR A 98 -12.62 14.61 4.20
C THR A 98 -11.56 14.81 3.11
N GLU A 99 -10.77 15.88 3.22
CA GLU A 99 -9.59 16.11 2.36
C GLU A 99 -8.51 15.02 2.48
N PHE A 100 -8.52 14.24 3.57
CA PHE A 100 -7.62 13.10 3.79
C PHE A 100 -8.13 11.80 3.17
N ALA A 101 -9.34 11.77 2.60
CA ALA A 101 -9.97 10.54 2.07
C ALA A 101 -9.05 9.76 1.10
N GLY A 102 -8.30 10.47 0.25
CA GLY A 102 -7.32 9.84 -0.64
C GLY A 102 -6.11 9.22 0.09
N GLN A 103 -5.61 9.88 1.13
CA GLN A 103 -4.44 9.41 1.90
C GLN A 103 -4.77 8.21 2.79
N VAL A 104 -6.01 8.14 3.31
CA VAL A 104 -6.45 7.05 4.18
C VAL A 104 -6.94 5.82 3.43
N ALA A 105 -7.21 5.92 2.13
CA ALA A 105 -7.90 4.87 1.39
C ALA A 105 -7.15 3.53 1.44
N THR A 106 -5.84 3.54 1.17
CA THR A 106 -5.01 2.32 1.24
C THR A 106 -4.87 1.79 2.67
N PRO A 107 -4.44 2.57 3.68
CA PRO A 107 -4.37 2.10 5.07
C PRO A 107 -5.71 1.57 5.59
N SER A 108 -6.81 2.26 5.31
CA SER A 108 -8.15 1.82 5.72
C SER A 108 -8.56 0.49 5.07
N ALA A 109 -8.17 0.24 3.81
CA ALA A 109 -8.47 -1.02 3.13
C ALA A 109 -7.70 -2.21 3.73
N ILE A 110 -6.45 -1.97 4.15
CA ILE A 110 -5.61 -2.95 4.86
C ILE A 110 -6.19 -3.22 6.25
N ASN A 111 -6.56 -2.18 6.99
CA ASN A 111 -7.18 -2.28 8.31
C ASN A 111 -8.45 -3.16 8.28
N LEU A 112 -9.29 -3.04 7.25
CA LEU A 112 -10.43 -3.93 7.04
C LEU A 112 -10.02 -5.40 6.94
N ALA A 113 -8.92 -5.71 6.22
CA ALA A 113 -8.39 -7.07 6.15
C ALA A 113 -7.85 -7.55 7.50
N VAL A 114 -7.18 -6.69 8.27
CA VAL A 114 -6.68 -6.99 9.63
C VAL A 114 -7.83 -7.37 10.57
N LEU A 115 -8.95 -6.65 10.45
CA LEU A 115 -10.19 -6.87 11.20
C LEU A 115 -11.03 -8.04 10.67
N ASN A 116 -10.54 -8.79 9.67
CA ASN A 116 -11.27 -9.85 8.97
C ASN A 116 -12.58 -9.40 8.29
N ARG A 117 -12.76 -8.09 8.05
CA ARG A 117 -13.86 -7.52 7.26
C ARG A 117 -13.54 -7.64 5.78
N PHE A 118 -13.37 -8.88 5.32
CA PHE A 118 -12.73 -9.16 4.03
C PHE A 118 -13.52 -8.67 2.82
N ASP A 119 -14.85 -8.72 2.85
CA ASP A 119 -15.67 -8.28 1.72
C ASP A 119 -15.65 -6.75 1.54
N GLU A 120 -15.60 -6.02 2.65
CA GLU A 120 -15.39 -4.57 2.64
C GLU A 120 -13.98 -4.22 2.17
N SER A 121 -12.96 -4.95 2.64
CA SER A 121 -11.58 -4.78 2.17
C SER A 121 -11.46 -5.04 0.66
N LYS A 122 -12.06 -6.12 0.14
CA LYS A 122 -12.11 -6.42 -1.31
C LYS A 122 -12.76 -5.29 -2.09
N THR A 123 -13.85 -4.72 -1.56
CA THR A 123 -14.56 -3.61 -2.21
C THR A 123 -13.68 -2.36 -2.25
N ALA A 124 -13.06 -1.99 -1.13
CA ALA A 124 -12.13 -0.86 -1.06
C ALA A 124 -10.95 -1.01 -2.03
N PHE A 125 -10.30 -2.18 -2.06
CA PHE A 125 -9.20 -2.44 -2.98
C PHE A 125 -9.62 -2.49 -4.45
N ARG A 126 -10.87 -2.87 -4.76
CA ARG A 126 -11.39 -2.76 -6.13
C ARG A 126 -11.45 -1.30 -6.57
N HIS A 127 -12.00 -0.42 -5.73
CA HIS A 127 -12.04 1.01 -6.02
C HIS A 127 -10.63 1.62 -6.18
N LEU A 128 -9.67 1.20 -5.35
CA LEU A 128 -8.27 1.63 -5.46
C LEU A 128 -7.62 1.13 -6.76
N ALA A 129 -7.90 -0.11 -7.17
CA ALA A 129 -7.38 -0.69 -8.41
C ALA A 129 -7.90 0.02 -9.67
N ASP A 130 -9.09 0.62 -9.61
CA ASP A 130 -9.66 1.43 -10.70
C ASP A 130 -9.16 2.90 -10.68
N GLY A 131 -8.31 3.25 -9.70
CA GLY A 131 -7.79 4.60 -9.49
C GLY A 131 -6.73 5.03 -10.51
N LYS A 132 -6.43 6.33 -10.54
CA LYS A 132 -5.44 6.93 -11.46
C LYS A 132 -3.99 6.78 -10.99
N ASN A 133 -3.76 6.50 -9.70
CA ASN A 133 -2.41 6.31 -9.17
C ASN A 133 -1.92 4.89 -9.51
N THR A 134 -1.04 4.79 -10.50
CA THR A 134 -0.56 3.50 -11.03
C THR A 134 0.06 2.59 -9.96
N GLN A 135 0.82 3.13 -9.01
CA GLN A 135 1.45 2.33 -7.97
C GLN A 135 0.40 1.80 -6.98
N GLU A 136 -0.49 2.66 -6.52
CA GLU A 136 -1.58 2.30 -5.62
C GLU A 136 -2.53 1.28 -6.25
N ALA A 137 -2.90 1.49 -7.51
CA ALA A 137 -3.80 0.60 -8.24
C ALA A 137 -3.21 -0.81 -8.40
N GLN A 138 -1.90 -0.91 -8.70
CA GLN A 138 -1.22 -2.19 -8.79
C GLN A 138 -1.09 -2.88 -7.43
N TYR A 139 -0.73 -2.13 -6.39
CA TYR A 139 -0.66 -2.65 -5.03
C TYR A 139 -2.04 -3.16 -4.55
N ALA A 140 -3.11 -2.41 -4.81
CA ALA A 140 -4.48 -2.84 -4.54
C ALA A 140 -4.88 -4.10 -5.31
N SER A 141 -4.40 -4.25 -6.55
CA SER A 141 -4.62 -5.47 -7.34
C SER A 141 -3.93 -6.69 -6.70
N LEU A 142 -2.74 -6.54 -6.10
CA LEU A 142 -2.09 -7.61 -5.33
C LEU A 142 -2.89 -7.99 -4.09
N TRP A 143 -3.44 -7.00 -3.37
CA TRP A 143 -4.33 -7.24 -2.25
C TRP A 143 -5.58 -8.01 -2.64
N GLN A 144 -6.18 -7.72 -3.80
CA GLN A 144 -7.30 -8.51 -4.31
C GLN A 144 -6.93 -9.98 -4.54
N LEU A 145 -5.73 -10.26 -5.05
CA LEU A 145 -5.23 -11.65 -5.19
C LEU A 145 -5.05 -12.32 -3.83
N TRP A 146 -4.42 -11.63 -2.87
CA TRP A 146 -4.22 -12.13 -1.51
C TRP A 146 -5.56 -12.41 -0.81
N LEU A 147 -6.51 -11.48 -0.87
CA LEU A 147 -7.84 -11.63 -0.26
C LEU A 147 -8.64 -12.76 -0.90
N THR A 148 -8.51 -12.93 -2.22
CA THR A 148 -9.13 -14.05 -2.94
C THR A 148 -8.59 -15.38 -2.43
N ALA A 149 -7.27 -15.52 -2.29
CA ALA A 149 -6.66 -16.72 -1.74
C ALA A 149 -7.04 -16.93 -0.26
N ARG A 150 -6.93 -15.89 0.57
CA ARG A 150 -7.17 -15.94 2.03
C ARG A 150 -8.57 -16.41 2.39
N THR A 151 -9.56 -16.02 1.58
CA THR A 151 -10.98 -16.26 1.83
C THR A 151 -11.57 -17.38 0.98
N TRP A 152 -10.74 -18.09 0.23
CA TRP A 152 -11.21 -19.15 -0.65
C TRP A 152 -11.73 -20.34 0.15
N THR A 153 -12.92 -20.83 -0.21
CA THR A 153 -13.57 -22.00 0.42
C THR A 153 -13.78 -23.17 -0.56
N GLY A 154 -13.47 -22.97 -1.85
CA GLY A 154 -13.56 -24.01 -2.87
C GLY A 154 -12.30 -24.88 -2.99
N SER A 155 -12.21 -25.66 -4.07
CA SER A 155 -11.02 -26.50 -4.33
C SER A 155 -9.80 -25.67 -4.74
N SER A 156 -8.59 -26.19 -4.49
CA SER A 156 -7.33 -25.53 -4.89
C SER A 156 -7.22 -25.35 -6.41
N ALA A 157 -7.75 -26.29 -7.21
CA ALA A 157 -7.79 -26.15 -8.67
C ALA A 157 -8.69 -24.98 -9.11
N ALA A 158 -9.84 -24.80 -8.47
CA ALA A 158 -10.73 -23.68 -8.75
C ALA A 158 -10.12 -22.34 -8.30
N LEU A 159 -9.42 -22.31 -7.15
CA LEU A 159 -8.65 -21.15 -6.71
C LEU A 159 -7.59 -20.77 -7.76
N GLN A 160 -6.79 -21.74 -8.20
CA GLN A 160 -5.75 -21.50 -9.18
C GLN A 160 -6.30 -20.93 -10.48
N LYS A 161 -7.44 -21.46 -10.96
CA LYS A 161 -8.15 -20.94 -12.12
C LYS A 161 -8.60 -19.49 -11.91
N GLN A 162 -9.15 -19.18 -10.74
CA GLN A 162 -9.59 -17.82 -10.40
C GLN A 162 -8.42 -16.83 -10.33
N LEU A 163 -7.35 -17.17 -9.61
CA LEU A 163 -6.15 -16.33 -9.52
C LEU A 163 -5.48 -16.12 -10.88
N THR A 164 -5.42 -17.16 -11.72
CA THR A 164 -4.90 -17.03 -13.09
C THR A 164 -5.77 -16.10 -13.94
N LYS A 165 -7.10 -16.16 -13.77
CA LYS A 165 -8.03 -15.25 -14.45
C LYS A 165 -7.84 -13.81 -13.98
N ASP A 166 -7.72 -13.57 -12.68
CA ASP A 166 -7.62 -12.21 -12.14
C ASP A 166 -6.26 -11.57 -12.44
N THR A 167 -5.16 -12.31 -12.30
CA THR A 167 -3.82 -11.85 -12.70
C THR A 167 -3.73 -11.45 -14.17
N ALA A 168 -4.50 -12.07 -15.06
CA ALA A 168 -4.55 -11.72 -16.48
C ALA A 168 -5.32 -10.42 -16.77
N LYS A 169 -6.18 -9.96 -15.86
CA LYS A 169 -6.91 -8.69 -15.99
C LYS A 169 -6.10 -7.49 -15.52
N TYR A 170 -5.22 -7.71 -14.54
CA TYR A 170 -4.45 -6.65 -13.91
C TYR A 170 -3.23 -6.28 -14.75
N HIS A 171 -2.90 -4.99 -14.77
CA HIS A 171 -1.73 -4.47 -15.48
C HIS A 171 -0.62 -4.12 -14.49
N PHE A 172 0.41 -4.97 -14.41
CA PHE A 172 1.57 -4.74 -13.56
C PHE A 172 2.76 -4.22 -14.36
N THR A 173 3.25 -3.03 -14.02
CA THR A 173 4.44 -2.42 -14.65
C THR A 173 5.67 -2.47 -13.76
N TYR A 174 5.50 -2.57 -12.44
CA TYR A 174 6.63 -2.71 -11.52
C TYR A 174 7.11 -4.17 -11.50
N PRO A 175 8.42 -4.46 -11.74
CA PRO A 175 8.91 -5.83 -11.80
C PRO A 175 8.59 -6.69 -10.58
N ARG A 176 8.67 -6.11 -9.37
CA ARG A 176 8.30 -6.83 -8.13
C ARG A 176 6.81 -7.22 -8.09
N TYR A 177 5.92 -6.34 -8.53
CA TYR A 177 4.48 -6.60 -8.58
C TYR A 177 4.13 -7.62 -9.65
N GLN A 178 4.79 -7.54 -10.81
CA GLN A 178 4.67 -8.56 -11.84
C GLN A 178 5.14 -9.93 -11.34
N ALA A 179 6.26 -10.00 -10.61
CA ALA A 179 6.75 -11.25 -10.03
C ALA A 179 5.76 -11.85 -9.00
N ILE A 180 5.19 -11.02 -8.12
CA ILE A 180 4.17 -11.45 -7.16
C ILE A 180 2.93 -11.97 -7.90
N ALA A 181 2.41 -11.22 -8.87
CA ALA A 181 1.26 -11.65 -9.65
C ALA A 181 1.51 -12.98 -10.38
N ARG A 182 2.70 -13.16 -10.96
CA ARG A 182 3.09 -14.43 -11.59
C ARG A 182 3.15 -15.58 -10.59
N LEU A 183 3.59 -15.35 -9.35
CA LEU A 183 3.55 -16.36 -8.30
C LEU A 183 2.10 -16.81 -8.04
N TYR A 184 1.17 -15.88 -7.85
CA TYR A 184 -0.26 -16.20 -7.64
C TYR A 184 -0.91 -16.86 -8.87
N ALA A 185 -0.42 -16.57 -10.08
CA ALA A 185 -0.84 -17.24 -11.31
C ALA A 185 -0.24 -18.65 -11.50
N GLY A 186 0.61 -19.13 -10.56
CA GLY A 186 1.29 -20.43 -10.67
C GLY A 186 2.41 -20.45 -11.72
N LYS A 187 2.92 -19.28 -12.13
CA LYS A 187 3.92 -19.09 -13.21
C LYS A 187 5.21 -18.41 -12.74
N GLY A 188 5.41 -18.36 -11.43
CA GLY A 188 6.53 -17.67 -10.78
C GLY A 188 7.02 -18.42 -9.55
N SER A 189 8.05 -17.86 -8.91
CA SER A 189 8.66 -18.42 -7.69
C SER A 189 8.91 -17.31 -6.66
N PRO A 190 9.00 -17.67 -5.37
CA PRO A 190 9.46 -16.75 -4.33
C PRO A 190 10.78 -16.06 -4.69
N ASP A 191 11.76 -16.81 -5.20
CA ASP A 191 13.09 -16.28 -5.53
C ASP A 191 13.06 -15.19 -6.60
N ALA A 192 12.15 -15.29 -7.57
CA ALA A 192 11.98 -14.26 -8.60
C ALA A 192 11.49 -12.93 -8.01
N ILE A 193 10.66 -12.98 -6.97
CA ILE A 193 10.16 -11.78 -6.28
C ILE A 193 11.30 -11.08 -5.54
N PHE A 194 12.05 -11.81 -4.72
CA PHE A 194 13.15 -11.23 -3.95
C PHE A 194 14.31 -10.78 -4.85
N SER A 195 14.52 -11.45 -5.99
CA SER A 195 15.44 -10.98 -7.04
C SER A 195 14.96 -9.64 -7.63
N ALA A 196 13.67 -9.49 -7.94
CA ALA A 196 13.12 -8.25 -8.43
C ALA A 196 13.22 -7.10 -7.41
N VAL A 197 13.04 -7.39 -6.11
CA VAL A 197 13.28 -6.41 -5.02
C VAL A 197 14.75 -6.03 -4.93
N LYS A 198 15.67 -7.00 -5.02
CA LYS A 198 17.12 -6.74 -4.99
C LYS A 198 17.58 -5.88 -6.18
N SER A 199 16.98 -6.09 -7.35
CA SER A 199 17.26 -5.36 -8.60
C SER A 199 16.53 -4.02 -8.71
N MET A 200 15.82 -3.57 -7.67
CA MET A 200 15.31 -2.20 -7.64
C MET A 200 16.48 -1.21 -7.81
N PRO A 201 16.27 -0.08 -8.50
CA PRO A 201 17.26 1.00 -8.57
C PRO A 201 17.73 1.41 -7.17
N GLU A 202 18.82 2.18 -7.08
CA GLU A 202 19.25 2.76 -5.81
C GLU A 202 18.16 3.67 -5.23
N THR A 203 17.32 3.09 -4.39
CA THR A 203 16.25 3.75 -3.65
C THR A 203 16.69 3.97 -2.21
N SER A 204 15.95 4.81 -1.48
CA SER A 204 16.18 4.98 -0.04
C SER A 204 16.13 3.62 0.69
N PRO A 205 16.88 3.45 1.79
CA PRO A 205 16.80 2.25 2.62
C PRO A 205 15.38 1.93 3.08
N LEU A 206 14.58 2.97 3.33
CA LEU A 206 13.17 2.86 3.70
C LEU A 206 12.34 2.21 2.58
N ALA A 207 12.42 2.74 1.36
CA ALA A 207 11.69 2.20 0.21
C ALA A 207 12.08 0.75 -0.12
N LYS A 208 13.35 0.40 0.13
CA LYS A 208 13.82 -0.97 -0.01
C LYS A 208 13.26 -1.88 1.08
N GLY A 209 13.22 -1.42 2.33
CA GLY A 209 12.59 -2.11 3.46
C GLY A 209 11.09 -2.34 3.23
N ASP A 210 10.37 -1.35 2.69
CA ASP A 210 8.96 -1.50 2.30
C ASP A 210 8.78 -2.57 1.24
N ALA A 211 9.57 -2.53 0.17
CA ALA A 211 9.49 -3.54 -0.89
C ALA A 211 9.79 -4.96 -0.40
N VAL A 212 10.74 -5.12 0.53
CA VAL A 212 11.00 -6.42 1.19
C VAL A 212 9.81 -6.84 2.04
N THR A 213 9.18 -5.91 2.76
CA THR A 213 8.04 -6.20 3.65
C THR A 213 6.81 -6.60 2.84
N GLU A 214 6.48 -5.85 1.77
CA GLU A 214 5.44 -6.20 0.80
C GLU A 214 5.69 -7.59 0.19
N ALA A 215 6.91 -7.83 -0.32
CA ALA A 215 7.28 -9.11 -0.92
C ALA A 215 7.14 -10.28 0.06
N THR A 216 7.58 -10.08 1.31
CA THR A 216 7.46 -11.07 2.38
C THR A 216 5.99 -11.36 2.69
N PHE A 217 5.16 -10.33 2.84
CA PHE A 217 3.74 -10.46 3.10
C PHE A 217 3.02 -11.25 2.01
N PHE A 218 3.12 -10.81 0.75
CA PHE A 218 2.40 -11.45 -0.35
C PHE A 218 2.90 -12.86 -0.64
N THR A 219 4.21 -13.11 -0.56
CA THR A 219 4.79 -14.46 -0.76
C THR A 219 4.37 -15.40 0.36
N GLY A 220 4.40 -14.94 1.61
CA GLY A 220 3.94 -15.74 2.75
C GLY A 220 2.43 -16.03 2.70
N GLY A 221 1.64 -15.08 2.21
CA GLY A 221 0.21 -15.29 1.94
C GLY A 221 -0.04 -16.35 0.87
N TYR A 222 0.73 -16.32 -0.23
CA TYR A 222 0.68 -17.36 -1.26
C TYR A 222 1.02 -18.73 -0.67
N LEU A 223 2.12 -18.82 0.10
CA LEU A 223 2.56 -20.08 0.69
C LEU A 223 1.51 -20.67 1.63
N GLN A 224 0.85 -19.85 2.44
CA GLN A 224 -0.20 -20.31 3.36
C GLN A 224 -1.51 -20.69 2.64
N TYR A 225 -1.98 -19.82 1.73
CA TYR A 225 -3.37 -19.90 1.25
C TYR A 225 -3.52 -20.53 -0.13
N VAL A 226 -2.47 -20.51 -0.96
CA VAL A 226 -2.49 -21.11 -2.30
C VAL A 226 -1.73 -22.42 -2.31
N ALA A 227 -0.49 -22.42 -1.81
CA ALA A 227 0.37 -23.61 -1.81
C ALA A 227 0.15 -24.52 -0.59
N HIS A 228 -0.60 -24.08 0.41
CA HIS A 228 -0.82 -24.79 1.68
C HIS A 228 0.46 -25.29 2.35
N ASN A 229 1.56 -24.53 2.22
CA ASN A 229 2.88 -24.84 2.74
C ASN A 229 3.25 -23.89 3.89
N ASN A 230 2.60 -24.10 5.03
CA ASN A 230 2.78 -23.31 6.26
C ASN A 230 4.22 -23.32 6.77
N ASN A 231 4.94 -24.44 6.61
CA ASN A 231 6.35 -24.53 7.01
C ASN A 231 7.25 -23.63 6.15
N ALA A 232 7.02 -23.58 4.84
CA ALA A 232 7.75 -22.65 3.98
C ALA A 232 7.40 -21.19 4.29
N ALA A 233 6.14 -20.89 4.59
CA ALA A 233 5.73 -19.54 5.02
C ALA A 233 6.43 -19.11 6.31
N GLN A 234 6.49 -19.99 7.32
CA GLN A 234 7.20 -19.71 8.57
C GLN A 234 8.69 -19.48 8.34
N LYS A 235 9.35 -20.35 7.55
CA LYS A 235 10.77 -20.19 7.21
C LYS A 235 11.04 -18.87 6.49
N LEU A 236 10.14 -18.46 5.59
CA LEU A 236 10.22 -17.18 4.91
C LEU A 236 10.16 -16.01 5.92
N TYR A 237 9.16 -16.00 6.81
CA TYR A 237 9.02 -14.93 7.79
C TYR A 237 10.23 -14.83 8.73
N GLU A 238 10.74 -15.97 9.18
CA GLU A 238 11.94 -16.01 10.02
C GLU A 238 13.19 -15.51 9.29
N ARG A 239 13.35 -15.88 8.00
CA ARG A 239 14.48 -15.44 7.17
C ARG A 239 14.50 -13.93 6.98
N GLU A 240 13.33 -13.32 6.75
CA GLU A 240 13.24 -11.89 6.40
C GLU A 240 13.02 -10.97 7.61
N LYS A 241 12.78 -11.50 8.81
CA LYS A 241 12.34 -10.72 10.00
C LYS A 241 13.16 -9.47 10.30
N ASN A 242 14.48 -9.52 10.08
CA ASN A 242 15.41 -8.43 10.36
C ASN A 242 15.47 -7.38 9.25
N ALA A 243 14.98 -7.70 8.05
CA ALA A 243 14.95 -6.83 6.89
C ALA A 243 13.59 -6.12 6.71
N LEU A 244 12.57 -6.49 7.51
CA LEU A 244 11.25 -5.87 7.44
C LEU A 244 11.27 -4.43 7.95
N ASN A 245 10.59 -3.54 7.23
CA ASN A 245 10.32 -2.20 7.71
C ASN A 245 9.26 -2.25 8.82
N ARG A 246 9.58 -1.65 9.97
CA ARG A 246 8.69 -1.57 11.13
C ARG A 246 7.49 -0.64 10.91
N THR A 247 7.58 0.29 9.96
CA THR A 247 6.50 1.25 9.66
C THR A 247 5.68 0.86 8.43
N SER A 248 5.87 -0.34 7.87
CA SER A 248 5.01 -0.85 6.79
C SER A 248 3.74 -1.46 7.37
N LEU A 249 2.62 -1.25 6.70
CA LEU A 249 1.28 -1.66 7.15
C LEU A 249 1.08 -3.17 7.11
N GLU A 250 1.91 -3.91 6.38
CA GLU A 250 1.93 -5.36 6.36
C GLU A 250 2.65 -5.96 7.57
N LYS A 251 3.51 -5.21 8.25
CA LYS A 251 4.32 -5.74 9.35
C LYS A 251 3.46 -6.35 10.47
N PRO A 252 2.38 -5.71 10.97
CA PRO A 252 1.50 -6.33 11.96
C PRO A 252 0.83 -7.62 11.47
N LEU A 253 0.54 -7.71 10.17
CA LEU A 253 -0.05 -8.92 9.57
C LEU A 253 0.97 -10.06 9.46
N ILE A 254 2.22 -9.76 9.11
CA ILE A 254 3.32 -10.73 9.13
C ILE A 254 3.53 -11.25 10.55
N ASP A 255 3.52 -10.37 11.55
CA ASP A 255 3.70 -10.75 12.95
C ASP A 255 2.58 -11.66 13.43
N LYS A 256 1.32 -11.31 13.14
CA LYS A 256 0.15 -12.14 13.44
C LYS A 256 0.22 -13.51 12.75
N ALA A 257 0.62 -13.54 11.48
CA ALA A 257 0.77 -14.80 10.73
C ALA A 257 1.88 -15.66 11.35
N THR A 258 3.03 -15.07 11.69
CA THR A 258 4.16 -15.74 12.33
C THR A 258 3.76 -16.36 13.66
N ALA A 259 3.09 -15.58 14.53
CA ALA A 259 2.59 -16.05 15.81
C ALA A 259 1.60 -17.22 15.65
N THR A 260 0.69 -17.13 14.67
CA THR A 260 -0.30 -18.19 14.38
C THR A 260 0.38 -19.49 13.92
N LEU A 261 1.35 -19.39 13.02
CA LEU A 261 2.10 -20.54 12.51
C LEU A 261 2.91 -21.22 13.61
N LEU A 262 3.58 -20.46 14.48
CA LEU A 262 4.29 -20.98 15.64
C LEU A 262 3.34 -21.73 16.59
N ALA A 263 2.21 -21.12 16.94
CA ALA A 263 1.23 -21.74 17.82
C ALA A 263 0.63 -23.04 17.26
N THR A 264 0.60 -23.21 15.94
CA THR A 264 0.10 -24.42 15.26
C THR A 264 1.16 -25.52 15.26
N ASN A 265 2.43 -25.19 15.05
CA ASN A 265 3.53 -26.15 15.02
C ASN A 265 3.89 -26.72 16.40
N HIS A 266 3.50 -26.05 17.49
CA HIS A 266 3.63 -26.57 18.86
C HIS A 266 2.49 -27.50 19.30
N LYS A 267 1.48 -27.74 18.44
CA LYS A 267 0.33 -28.63 18.73
C LYS A 267 0.40 -29.97 17.99
N LEU A 268 1.48 -30.23 17.27
CA LEU A 268 1.80 -31.50 16.61
C LEU A 268 2.96 -32.16 17.34
#